data_AF-A0A813GCQ9-F1
#
_entry.id   AF-A0A813GCQ9-F1
#
_cell.length_a   1.000
_cell.length_b   1.000
_cell.length_c   1.000
_cell.angle_alpha   90.00
_cell.angle_beta   90.00
_cell.angle_gamma   90.00
#
_symmetry.space_group_name_H-M   'P 1'
#
loop_
_entity.id
_entity.type
_entity.pdbx_description
1 polymer ?
#
loop_
_entity_poly.entity_id
_entity_poly.type
_entity_poly.pdbx_seq_one_letter_code
_entity_poly.pdbx_strand_id
1 'polypeptide(L)'
;MGAVESSLCKPCSASCGRSGEGRSGLKEVELLGRLGKPWVGKFAFPVQEFPMYVVSMSDFLEMKAVLPHEELKAQGILVLYTEQLGPALFISHQWCRSHHPDPDFEQMKVLQEALRNVLSGEVKLGISAVASIFCGMGKGLNEVQAQDLYSAYIWYDYFAVPQCNIHASNHPATEMNDFRAAVRSIPSYVDRCKYFIILAPTILRPDLKDLLDYSTWCSRGWCRVERPVMHIAFNKTPVILVRASHQVSLMPGFDYFQNPPGLGSFSMESDKGLVR
;
A
#
# COMPACT_ATOMS: atom_id res chain seq x y z
N MET A 1 -52.95 -18.71 36.45
CA MET A 1 -52.69 -17.90 37.67
C MET A 1 -52.10 -16.57 37.21
N GLY A 2 -52.81 -15.46 37.46
CA GLY A 2 -52.30 -14.08 37.32
C GLY A 2 -52.35 -13.45 35.93
N ALA A 3 -53.53 -13.06 35.46
CA ALA A 3 -53.71 -12.06 34.39
C ALA A 3 -54.56 -10.91 34.95
N VAL A 4 -54.12 -9.67 34.80
CA VAL A 4 -54.74 -8.46 35.36
C VAL A 4 -54.93 -7.42 34.26
N GLU A 5 -56.21 -7.05 34.08
CA GLU A 5 -56.85 -5.76 33.70
C GLU A 5 -56.26 -4.95 32.52
N SER A 6 -56.95 -4.68 31.40
CA SER A 6 -58.29 -4.10 31.11
C SER A 6 -58.37 -2.56 31.12
N SER A 7 -58.94 -2.03 30.03
CA SER A 7 -59.63 -0.74 29.78
C SER A 7 -58.91 0.20 28.80
N LEU A 8 -59.35 0.41 27.54
CA LEU A 8 -60.58 0.97 26.93
C LEU A 8 -60.66 2.51 26.85
N CYS A 9 -60.85 2.97 25.60
CA CYS A 9 -61.61 4.13 25.11
C CYS A 9 -60.95 5.50 24.82
N LYS A 10 -61.08 5.88 23.52
CA LYS A 10 -61.09 7.19 22.82
C LYS A 10 -62.21 8.13 23.37
N PRO A 11 -62.39 9.45 23.01
CA PRO A 11 -62.29 10.06 21.65
C PRO A 11 -61.99 11.58 21.52
N CYS A 12 -62.05 12.12 20.27
CA CYS A 12 -62.50 13.45 19.75
C CYS A 12 -62.19 14.75 20.55
N SER A 13 -61.95 15.96 20.02
CA SER A 13 -62.24 16.64 18.75
C SER A 13 -61.79 18.13 18.87
N ALA A 14 -61.42 18.75 17.74
CA ALA A 14 -61.73 20.11 17.26
C ALA A 14 -61.46 21.42 18.09
N SER A 15 -61.20 22.48 17.31
CA SER A 15 -61.26 23.95 17.56
C SER A 15 -60.04 24.59 18.26
N CYS A 16 -59.27 25.49 17.63
CA CYS A 16 -59.52 26.81 17.04
C CYS A 16 -59.51 27.95 18.09
N GLY A 17 -58.52 28.85 18.01
CA GLY A 17 -58.55 30.13 18.72
C GLY A 17 -57.19 30.80 18.90
N ARG A 18 -56.95 31.89 18.14
CA ARG A 18 -55.82 32.85 18.16
C ARG A 18 -55.60 33.43 19.58
N SER A 19 -54.46 33.99 20.00
CA SER A 19 -53.60 35.03 19.40
C SER A 19 -52.47 35.38 20.37
N GLY A 20 -51.31 35.81 19.86
CA GLY A 20 -50.40 36.69 20.61
C GLY A 20 -48.92 36.44 20.39
N GLU A 21 -48.28 37.36 19.65
CA GLU A 21 -46.86 37.76 19.76
C GLU A 21 -45.80 36.67 19.42
N GLY A 22 -44.85 36.83 18.51
CA GLY A 22 -44.26 38.01 17.90
C GLY A 22 -42.78 37.70 17.69
N ARG A 23 -42.32 37.85 16.43
CA ARG A 23 -40.93 38.00 15.96
C ARG A 23 -40.06 36.74 15.72
N SER A 24 -39.43 36.80 14.55
CA SER A 24 -38.29 36.04 14.02
C SER A 24 -38.44 34.53 13.83
N GLY A 25 -39.11 34.12 12.74
CA GLY A 25 -39.17 32.73 12.28
C GLY A 25 -39.19 32.61 10.76
N LEU A 26 -38.47 33.47 10.04
CA LEU A 26 -38.33 33.41 8.59
C LEU A 26 -36.86 33.61 8.23
N LYS A 27 -36.08 32.52 8.34
CA LYS A 27 -34.80 32.34 7.64
C LYS A 27 -34.24 30.90 7.68
N GLU A 28 -34.87 29.98 8.39
CA GLU A 28 -34.26 28.66 8.64
C GLU A 28 -34.83 27.50 7.79
N VAL A 29 -35.93 27.72 7.05
CA VAL A 29 -36.59 26.63 6.30
C VAL A 29 -36.29 26.64 4.79
N GLU A 30 -35.53 27.63 4.29
CA GLU A 30 -35.14 27.72 2.87
C GLU A 30 -33.65 27.41 2.61
N LEU A 31 -32.92 26.92 3.62
CA LEU A 31 -31.52 26.47 3.48
C LEU A 31 -31.35 24.95 3.55
N LEU A 32 -32.42 24.20 3.85
CA LEU A 32 -32.42 22.74 3.90
C LEU A 32 -32.81 22.06 2.57
N GLY A 33 -33.08 22.83 1.52
CA GLY A 33 -33.40 22.34 0.17
C GLY A 33 -32.21 22.26 -0.80
N ARG A 34 -30.98 22.62 -0.36
CA ARG A 34 -29.75 22.62 -1.17
C ARG A 34 -28.67 21.66 -0.69
N LEU A 35 -29.01 20.71 0.18
CA LEU A 35 -28.14 19.56 0.43
C LEU A 35 -28.27 18.62 -0.77
N GLY A 36 -27.42 18.89 -1.77
CA GLY A 36 -27.17 17.98 -2.87
C GLY A 36 -26.97 16.57 -2.32
N LYS A 37 -27.55 15.60 -3.04
CA LYS A 37 -27.40 14.17 -2.79
C LYS A 37 -25.98 13.88 -2.32
N PRO A 38 -25.76 13.05 -1.27
CA PRO A 38 -24.42 12.68 -0.87
C PRO A 38 -23.68 12.26 -2.12
N TRP A 39 -22.54 12.89 -2.36
CA TRP A 39 -21.67 12.54 -3.47
C TRP A 39 -21.19 11.12 -3.17
N VAL A 40 -21.96 10.13 -3.62
CA VAL A 40 -21.50 8.76 -3.82
C VAL A 40 -20.71 8.81 -5.12
N GLY A 41 -19.62 9.57 -5.11
CA GLY A 41 -18.56 9.36 -6.07
C GLY A 41 -18.19 7.90 -5.90
N LYS A 42 -18.45 7.08 -6.93
CA LYS A 42 -17.76 5.81 -7.06
C LYS A 42 -16.28 6.17 -7.09
N PHE A 43 -15.60 6.12 -5.95
CA PHE A 43 -14.16 5.91 -5.95
C PHE A 43 -14.00 4.61 -6.72
N ALA A 44 -13.57 4.72 -7.97
CA ALA A 44 -13.23 3.56 -8.77
C ALA A 44 -12.08 2.89 -8.03
N PHE A 45 -12.35 1.74 -7.41
CA PHE A 45 -11.29 0.92 -6.87
C PHE A 45 -10.27 0.66 -7.98
N PRO A 46 -8.96 0.70 -7.68
CA PRO A 46 -7.94 0.46 -8.69
C PRO A 46 -8.21 -0.90 -9.35
N VAL A 47 -8.46 -0.87 -10.66
CA VAL A 47 -8.84 -2.05 -11.44
C VAL A 47 -7.63 -2.97 -11.52
N GLN A 48 -7.78 -4.21 -11.04
CA GLN A 48 -6.79 -5.26 -11.22
C GLN A 48 -7.00 -5.91 -12.59
N GLU A 49 -6.17 -5.56 -13.55
CA GLU A 49 -6.21 -6.08 -14.93
C GLU A 49 -5.36 -7.34 -15.12
N PHE A 50 -4.41 -7.58 -14.21
CA PHE A 50 -3.56 -8.77 -14.19
C PHE A 50 -3.54 -9.38 -12.78
N PRO A 51 -3.52 -10.71 -12.63
CA PRO A 51 -3.50 -11.33 -11.31
C PRO A 51 -2.24 -10.97 -10.52
N MET A 52 -2.42 -10.75 -9.22
CA MET A 52 -1.31 -10.52 -8.29
C MET A 52 -0.57 -11.84 -8.04
N TYR A 53 0.74 -11.86 -8.31
CA TYR A 53 1.62 -12.97 -7.98
C TYR A 53 2.55 -12.60 -6.82
N VAL A 54 2.88 -13.59 -6.00
CA VAL A 54 3.67 -13.40 -4.78
C VAL A 54 4.57 -14.61 -4.52
N VAL A 55 5.57 -14.43 -3.66
CA VAL A 55 6.44 -15.49 -3.15
C VAL A 55 6.19 -15.65 -1.65
N SER A 56 6.18 -16.88 -1.13
CA SER A 56 6.00 -17.12 0.31
C SER A 56 7.19 -16.59 1.13
N MET A 57 7.00 -16.18 2.39
CA MET A 57 8.10 -15.76 3.26
C MET A 57 9.20 -16.84 3.36
N SER A 58 8.81 -18.13 3.46
CA SER A 58 9.77 -19.23 3.53
C SER A 58 10.61 -19.36 2.27
N ASP A 59 10.00 -19.32 1.08
CA ASP A 59 10.75 -19.43 -0.18
C ASP A 59 11.64 -18.21 -0.38
N PHE A 60 11.11 -17.02 -0.08
CA PHE A 60 11.84 -15.77 -0.16
C PHE A 60 13.12 -15.78 0.67
N LEU A 61 13.05 -16.29 1.90
CA LEU A 61 14.19 -16.36 2.81
C LEU A 61 15.29 -17.32 2.34
N GLU A 62 14.97 -18.26 1.45
CA GLU A 62 15.90 -19.22 0.85
C GLU A 62 16.41 -18.81 -0.54
N MET A 63 15.82 -17.76 -1.15
CA MET A 63 16.28 -17.22 -2.43
C MET A 63 17.75 -16.75 -2.35
N LYS A 64 18.50 -17.00 -3.42
CA LYS A 64 19.93 -16.60 -3.55
C LYS A 64 20.19 -15.65 -4.72
N ALA A 65 19.18 -15.43 -5.54
CA ALA A 65 19.18 -14.53 -6.68
C ALA A 65 17.75 -14.02 -6.89
N VAL A 66 17.59 -12.83 -7.45
CA VAL A 66 16.27 -12.33 -7.87
C VAL A 66 16.03 -12.84 -9.30
N LEU A 67 15.20 -13.85 -9.46
CA LEU A 67 14.89 -14.41 -10.78
C LEU A 67 13.66 -13.72 -11.39
N PRO A 68 13.53 -13.69 -12.73
CA PRO A 68 12.36 -13.11 -13.39
C PRO A 68 11.09 -13.93 -13.13
N HIS A 69 9.94 -13.29 -13.38
CA HIS A 69 8.60 -13.86 -13.18
C HIS A 69 8.44 -15.26 -13.77
N GLU A 70 8.86 -15.44 -15.02
CA GLU A 70 8.67 -16.67 -15.80
C GLU A 70 9.45 -17.84 -15.18
N GLU A 71 10.66 -17.58 -14.70
CA GLU A 71 11.51 -18.58 -14.06
C GLU A 71 10.96 -19.01 -12.70
N LEU A 72 10.59 -18.07 -11.83
CA LEU A 72 10.00 -18.42 -10.52
C LEU A 72 8.64 -19.11 -10.67
N LYS A 73 7.86 -18.75 -11.70
CA LYS A 73 6.60 -19.42 -12.03
C LYS A 73 6.83 -20.85 -12.51
N ALA A 74 7.83 -21.07 -13.38
CA ALA A 74 8.19 -22.41 -13.84
C ALA A 74 8.71 -23.31 -12.71
N GLN A 75 9.40 -22.72 -11.72
CA GLN A 75 9.86 -23.42 -10.51
C GLN A 75 8.75 -23.68 -9.48
N GLY A 76 7.55 -23.11 -9.68
CA GLY A 76 6.44 -23.22 -8.72
C GLY A 76 6.61 -22.40 -7.44
N ILE A 77 7.62 -21.53 -7.37
CA ILE A 77 7.89 -20.62 -6.26
C ILE A 77 6.94 -19.43 -6.29
N LEU A 78 6.61 -18.95 -7.50
CA LEU A 78 5.71 -17.83 -7.70
C LEU A 78 4.26 -18.31 -7.75
N VAL A 79 3.43 -17.84 -6.82
CA VAL A 79 2.04 -18.29 -6.65
C VAL A 79 1.04 -17.14 -6.86
N LEU A 80 -0.19 -17.49 -7.24
CA LEU A 80 -1.30 -16.54 -7.36
C LEU A 80 -1.79 -16.11 -5.97
N TYR A 81 -1.83 -14.81 -5.70
CA TYR A 81 -2.27 -14.29 -4.41
C TYR A 81 -3.79 -14.25 -4.26
N THR A 82 -4.27 -14.85 -3.17
CA THR A 82 -5.64 -14.71 -2.69
C THR A 82 -5.62 -14.35 -1.21
N GLU A 83 -6.65 -13.65 -0.72
CA GLU A 83 -6.71 -13.22 0.69
C GLU A 83 -6.73 -14.39 1.70
N GLN A 84 -7.02 -15.61 1.22
CA GLN A 84 -6.99 -16.83 2.04
C GLN A 84 -5.56 -17.32 2.34
N LEU A 85 -4.56 -16.88 1.57
CA LEU A 85 -3.17 -17.30 1.79
C LEU A 85 -2.59 -16.70 3.06
N GLY A 86 -2.96 -15.47 3.39
CA GLY A 86 -2.39 -14.72 4.50
C GLY A 86 -2.08 -13.27 4.09
N PRO A 87 -1.35 -12.52 4.95
CA PRO A 87 -1.02 -11.13 4.66
C PRO A 87 0.04 -11.01 3.55
N ALA A 88 -0.08 -10.00 2.70
CA ALA A 88 0.94 -9.65 1.72
C ALA A 88 1.77 -8.41 2.13
N LEU A 89 3.05 -8.43 1.77
CA LEU A 89 4.01 -7.34 1.88
C LEU A 89 4.27 -6.78 0.48
N PHE A 90 4.07 -5.48 0.30
CA PHE A 90 4.52 -4.78 -0.89
C PHE A 90 5.93 -4.26 -0.65
N ILE A 91 6.90 -4.67 -1.48
CA ILE A 91 8.29 -4.21 -1.39
C ILE A 91 8.55 -3.15 -2.46
N SER A 92 8.60 -1.89 -2.03
CA SER A 92 9.06 -0.79 -2.87
C SER A 92 10.57 -0.63 -2.77
N HIS A 93 11.24 -0.55 -3.91
CA HIS A 93 12.70 -0.46 -3.96
C HIS A 93 13.17 0.35 -5.17
N GLN A 94 14.49 0.57 -5.26
CA GLN A 94 15.11 1.21 -6.41
C GLN A 94 15.91 0.20 -7.23
N TRP A 95 15.76 0.24 -8.55
CA TRP A 95 16.54 -0.61 -9.44
C TRP A 95 18.03 -0.20 -9.44
N CYS A 96 18.92 -1.17 -9.19
CA CYS A 96 20.38 -0.98 -9.21
C CYS A 96 20.90 -0.74 -10.63
N ARG A 97 20.35 -1.47 -11.62
CA ARG A 97 20.76 -1.39 -13.03
C ARG A 97 19.54 -1.30 -13.94
N SER A 98 19.74 -0.94 -15.21
CA SER A 98 18.66 -0.76 -16.19
C SER A 98 17.92 -2.05 -16.54
N HIS A 99 18.59 -3.20 -16.48
CA HIS A 99 18.04 -4.49 -16.92
C HIS A 99 17.71 -5.44 -15.76
N HIS A 100 18.14 -5.10 -14.54
CA HIS A 100 17.93 -5.95 -13.37
C HIS A 100 17.90 -5.09 -12.10
N PRO A 101 16.92 -5.28 -11.21
CA PRO A 101 16.76 -4.45 -10.02
C PRO A 101 17.85 -4.71 -8.98
N ASP A 102 18.34 -5.94 -8.85
CA ASP A 102 19.33 -6.33 -7.85
C ASP A 102 20.23 -7.51 -8.31
N PRO A 103 21.10 -7.30 -9.31
CA PRO A 103 21.81 -8.39 -9.99
C PRO A 103 22.80 -9.13 -9.10
N ASP A 104 23.34 -8.42 -8.10
CA ASP A 104 24.32 -8.95 -7.15
C ASP A 104 23.66 -9.40 -5.83
N PHE A 105 22.32 -9.39 -5.77
CA PHE A 105 21.51 -9.79 -4.62
C PHE A 105 21.81 -8.98 -3.33
N GLU A 106 22.28 -7.74 -3.47
CA GLU A 106 22.72 -6.90 -2.36
C GLU A 106 21.54 -6.31 -1.59
N GLN A 107 20.54 -5.77 -2.31
CA GLN A 107 19.33 -5.22 -1.69
C GLN A 107 18.52 -6.33 -1.02
N MET A 108 18.34 -7.44 -1.74
CA MET A 108 17.49 -8.53 -1.30
C MET A 108 18.07 -9.23 -0.08
N LYS A 109 19.40 -9.38 -0.02
CA LYS A 109 20.08 -9.89 1.16
C LYS A 109 19.86 -9.00 2.39
N VAL A 110 19.93 -7.67 2.23
CA VAL A 110 19.62 -6.74 3.33
C VAL A 110 18.17 -6.91 3.80
N LEU A 111 17.22 -7.10 2.88
CA LEU A 111 15.82 -7.35 3.24
C LEU A 111 15.65 -8.69 3.98
N GLN A 112 16.28 -9.77 3.50
CA GLN A 112 16.25 -11.07 4.17
C GLN A 112 16.80 -10.98 5.60
N GLU A 113 17.97 -10.36 5.78
CA GLU A 113 18.58 -10.18 7.10
C GLU A 113 17.70 -9.31 8.00
N ALA A 114 17.16 -8.20 7.48
CA ALA A 114 16.23 -7.33 8.22
C ALA A 114 14.99 -8.09 8.69
N LEU A 115 14.36 -8.87 7.82
CA LEU A 115 13.19 -9.68 8.18
C LEU A 115 13.56 -10.76 9.21
N ARG A 116 14.70 -11.44 9.07
CA ARG A 116 15.18 -12.41 10.08
C ARG A 116 15.40 -11.76 11.44
N ASN A 117 15.97 -10.56 11.48
CA ASN A 117 16.21 -9.82 12.71
C ASN A 117 14.91 -9.32 13.37
N VAL A 118 13.92 -8.92 12.56
CA VAL A 118 12.58 -8.57 13.07
C VAL A 118 11.85 -9.81 13.60
N LEU A 119 11.86 -10.91 12.85
CA LEU A 119 11.19 -12.16 13.21
C LEU A 119 11.78 -12.78 14.49
N SER A 120 13.11 -12.75 14.65
CA SER A 120 13.79 -13.22 15.87
C SER A 120 13.60 -12.30 17.09
N GLY A 121 13.08 -11.09 16.88
CA GLY A 121 12.91 -10.08 17.93
C GLY A 121 14.18 -9.30 18.28
N GLU A 122 15.28 -9.50 17.55
CA GLU A 122 16.52 -8.74 17.68
C GLU A 122 16.30 -7.25 17.35
N VAL A 123 15.54 -6.97 16.29
CA VAL A 123 15.14 -5.62 15.89
C VAL A 123 13.70 -5.37 16.30
N LYS A 124 13.51 -4.48 17.28
CA LYS A 124 12.18 -3.99 17.68
C LYS A 124 11.76 -2.84 16.77
N LEU A 125 10.67 -3.06 16.02
CA LEU A 125 10.10 -2.04 15.14
C LEU A 125 9.39 -0.96 15.94
N GLY A 126 10.16 0.05 16.37
CA GLY A 126 9.66 1.27 17.00
C GLY A 126 9.38 2.38 15.98
N ILE A 127 8.38 3.21 16.29
CA ILE A 127 8.26 4.53 15.67
C ILE A 127 9.41 5.40 16.20
N SER A 128 10.04 6.21 15.34
CA SER A 128 11.12 7.09 15.80
C SER A 128 10.63 7.99 16.96
N ALA A 129 11.52 8.28 17.92
CA ALA A 129 11.15 9.10 19.08
C ALA A 129 10.55 10.45 18.67
N VAL A 130 11.09 11.04 17.59
CA VAL A 130 10.58 12.28 17.00
C VAL A 130 9.16 12.11 16.48
N ALA A 131 8.89 11.07 15.68
CA ALA A 131 7.54 10.81 15.15
C ALA A 131 6.53 10.44 16.25
N SER A 132 6.96 9.77 17.31
CA SER A 132 6.10 9.47 18.46
C SER A 132 5.71 10.74 19.22
N ILE A 133 6.66 11.66 19.44
CA ILE A 133 6.43 12.93 20.15
C ILE A 133 5.56 13.89 19.33
N PHE A 134 5.87 14.09 18.06
CA PHE A 134 5.20 15.12 17.24
C PHE A 134 3.85 14.68 16.70
N CYS A 135 3.55 13.38 16.64
CA CYS A 135 2.40 12.87 15.89
C CYS A 135 1.45 12.01 16.72
N GLY A 136 1.70 11.86 18.02
CA GLY A 136 0.81 11.13 18.94
C GLY A 136 0.59 9.67 18.57
N MET A 137 1.45 9.10 17.72
CA MET A 137 1.30 7.73 17.23
C MET A 137 1.78 6.74 18.30
N GLY A 138 0.90 5.76 18.58
CA GLY A 138 1.10 4.70 19.56
C GLY A 138 2.21 3.71 19.18
N LYS A 139 2.51 2.84 20.16
CA LYS A 139 3.63 1.89 20.23
C LYS A 139 3.84 1.10 18.91
N GLY A 140 5.09 0.66 18.71
CA GLY A 140 5.58 -0.12 17.57
C GLY A 140 4.78 -1.39 17.24
N LEU A 141 5.29 -2.23 16.31
CA LEU A 141 4.54 -3.43 15.94
C LEU A 141 4.24 -4.29 17.19
N ASN A 142 2.98 -4.69 17.34
CA ASN A 142 2.56 -5.59 18.42
C ASN A 142 2.85 -7.05 18.03
N GLU A 143 2.74 -7.96 19.01
CA GLU A 143 3.01 -9.40 18.83
C GLU A 143 2.20 -10.03 17.68
N VAL A 144 0.94 -9.62 17.51
CA VAL A 144 0.07 -10.11 16.43
C VAL A 144 0.62 -9.71 15.05
N GLN A 145 1.13 -8.48 14.94
CA GLN A 145 1.76 -7.99 13.71
C GLN A 145 3.11 -8.65 13.42
N ALA A 146 3.84 -9.11 14.43
CA ALA A 146 5.05 -9.90 14.23
C ALA A 146 4.73 -11.31 13.72
N GLN A 147 3.68 -11.95 14.26
CA GLN A 147 3.20 -13.26 13.79
C GLN A 147 2.65 -13.20 12.37
N ASP A 148 1.98 -12.11 11.99
CA ASP A 148 1.56 -11.88 10.60
C ASP A 148 2.74 -11.94 9.61
N LEU A 149 3.93 -11.43 9.98
CA LEU A 149 5.09 -11.42 9.10
C LEU A 149 5.64 -12.83 8.84
N TYR A 150 5.48 -13.77 9.77
CA TYR A 150 5.97 -15.15 9.61
C TYR A 150 5.26 -15.91 8.48
N SER A 151 3.95 -15.70 8.33
CA SER A 151 3.11 -16.37 7.33
C SER A 151 2.85 -15.52 6.09
N ALA A 152 3.60 -14.44 5.93
CA ALA A 152 3.31 -13.46 4.91
C ALA A 152 3.81 -13.86 3.52
N TYR A 153 3.30 -13.14 2.52
CA TYR A 153 3.68 -13.29 1.12
C TYR A 153 4.28 -11.98 0.61
N ILE A 154 5.26 -12.09 -0.27
CA ILE A 154 6.05 -10.96 -0.74
C ILE A 154 5.70 -10.67 -2.18
N TRP A 155 5.27 -9.43 -2.43
CA TRP A 155 5.14 -8.85 -3.75
C TRP A 155 6.36 -7.98 -4.03
N TYR A 156 7.03 -8.22 -5.15
CA TYR A 156 8.19 -7.48 -5.63
C TYR A 156 8.09 -7.35 -7.14
N ASP A 157 8.22 -6.14 -7.67
CA ASP A 157 7.85 -5.82 -9.06
C ASP A 157 8.47 -6.77 -10.10
N TYR A 158 9.74 -7.14 -9.96
CA TYR A 158 10.48 -7.90 -10.97
C TYR A 158 10.01 -9.34 -11.14
N PHE A 159 9.74 -10.04 -10.04
CA PHE A 159 9.21 -11.41 -10.14
C PHE A 159 7.67 -11.45 -10.12
N ALA A 160 7.00 -10.42 -9.62
CA ALA A 160 5.54 -10.39 -9.59
C ALA A 160 4.94 -9.93 -10.93
N VAL A 161 5.70 -9.16 -11.72
CA VAL A 161 5.31 -8.68 -13.05
C VAL A 161 6.02 -9.50 -14.13
N PRO A 162 5.30 -10.01 -15.15
CA PRO A 162 5.91 -10.69 -16.30
C PRO A 162 7.01 -9.84 -16.93
N GLN A 163 8.18 -10.43 -17.18
CA GLN A 163 9.25 -9.70 -17.83
C GLN A 163 9.09 -9.82 -19.33
N CYS A 164 8.92 -8.70 -20.04
CA CYS A 164 9.06 -8.68 -21.49
C CYS A 164 10.51 -9.06 -21.81
N ASN A 165 10.75 -10.33 -22.10
CA ASN A 165 12.03 -10.98 -22.39
C ASN A 165 12.97 -10.13 -23.28
N ILE A 166 13.77 -9.23 -22.70
CA ILE A 166 14.52 -8.17 -23.41
C ILE A 166 15.44 -8.72 -24.53
N HIS A 167 15.72 -10.02 -24.52
CA HIS A 167 16.58 -10.74 -25.47
C HIS A 167 15.86 -11.40 -26.67
N ALA A 168 14.53 -11.41 -26.72
CA ALA A 168 13.78 -12.00 -27.84
C ALA A 168 13.29 -10.90 -28.79
N SER A 169 13.93 -10.77 -29.96
CA SER A 169 13.60 -9.77 -30.99
C SER A 169 12.17 -9.87 -31.56
N ASN A 170 11.38 -10.87 -31.17
CA ASN A 170 9.98 -11.05 -31.51
C ASN A 170 9.17 -11.38 -30.24
N HIS A 171 8.71 -10.35 -29.52
CA HIS A 171 7.76 -10.56 -28.44
C HIS A 171 6.38 -10.93 -28.99
N PRO A 172 5.76 -12.02 -28.49
CA PRO A 172 4.34 -12.20 -28.66
C PRO A 172 3.60 -10.98 -28.10
N ALA A 173 2.65 -10.42 -28.84
CA ALA A 173 1.86 -9.26 -28.40
C ALA A 173 1.20 -9.49 -27.02
N THR A 174 0.94 -10.74 -26.66
CA THR A 174 0.40 -11.17 -25.37
C THR A 174 1.31 -10.83 -24.19
N GLU A 175 2.61 -11.13 -24.26
CA GLU A 175 3.55 -10.86 -23.14
C GLU A 175 3.65 -9.37 -22.83
N MET A 176 3.70 -8.55 -23.88
CA MET A 176 3.73 -7.10 -23.75
C MET A 176 2.41 -6.54 -23.18
N ASN A 177 1.27 -7.16 -23.51
CA ASN A 177 -0.02 -6.77 -22.93
C ASN A 177 -0.11 -7.17 -21.46
N ASP A 178 0.38 -8.35 -21.09
CA ASP A 178 0.42 -8.83 -19.71
C ASP A 178 1.31 -7.95 -18.82
N PHE A 179 2.51 -7.57 -19.31
CA PHE A 179 3.36 -6.59 -18.63
C PHE A 179 2.63 -5.27 -18.38
N ARG A 180 2.00 -4.69 -19.41
CA ARG A 180 1.26 -3.42 -19.26
C ARG A 180 0.09 -3.55 -18.30
N ALA A 181 -0.67 -4.64 -18.38
CA ALA A 181 -1.80 -4.90 -17.47
C ALA A 181 -1.32 -5.05 -16.02
N ALA A 182 -0.19 -5.72 -15.80
CA ALA A 182 0.42 -5.87 -14.49
C ALA A 182 0.92 -4.53 -13.92
N VAL A 183 1.59 -3.71 -14.74
CA VAL A 183 2.03 -2.35 -14.33
C VAL A 183 0.83 -1.48 -13.97
N ARG A 184 -0.25 -1.49 -14.78
CA ARG A 184 -1.49 -0.75 -14.48
C ARG A 184 -2.19 -1.24 -13.21
N SER A 185 -1.97 -2.49 -12.82
CA SER A 185 -2.55 -3.10 -11.63
C SER A 185 -1.77 -2.83 -10.34
N ILE A 186 -0.59 -2.19 -10.40
CA ILE A 186 0.24 -1.89 -9.22
C ILE A 186 -0.55 -1.20 -8.11
N PRO A 187 -1.36 -0.14 -8.36
CA PRO A 187 -2.15 0.49 -7.31
C PRO A 187 -3.14 -0.47 -6.62
N SER A 188 -3.64 -1.48 -7.35
CA SER A 188 -4.52 -2.51 -6.80
C SER A 188 -3.74 -3.49 -5.91
N TYR A 189 -2.52 -3.88 -6.30
CA TYR A 189 -1.66 -4.73 -5.47
C TYR A 189 -1.26 -4.05 -4.16
N VAL A 190 -0.95 -2.75 -4.24
CA VAL A 190 -0.64 -1.89 -3.10
C VAL A 190 -1.82 -1.91 -2.11
N ASP A 191 -3.05 -1.65 -2.58
CA ASP A 191 -4.27 -1.66 -1.74
C ASP A 191 -4.54 -3.03 -1.07
N ARG A 192 -4.25 -4.13 -1.78
CA ARG A 192 -4.41 -5.49 -1.26
C ARG A 192 -3.36 -5.88 -0.22
N CYS A 193 -2.17 -5.29 -0.26
CA CYS A 193 -1.11 -5.58 0.70
C CYS A 193 -1.46 -5.09 2.11
N LYS A 194 -1.02 -5.82 3.12
CA LYS A 194 -1.18 -5.42 4.52
C LYS A 194 -0.05 -4.50 4.98
N TYR A 195 1.16 -4.83 4.56
CA TYR A 195 2.36 -4.08 4.90
C TYR A 195 2.98 -3.47 3.65
N PHE A 196 3.58 -2.31 3.80
CA PHE A 196 4.39 -1.68 2.77
C PHE A 196 5.79 -1.47 3.32
N ILE A 197 6.78 -2.03 2.63
CA ILE A 197 8.18 -1.94 2.98
C ILE A 197 8.89 -1.10 1.94
N ILE A 198 9.57 -0.06 2.40
CA ILE A 198 10.54 0.68 1.61
C ILE A 198 11.90 0.02 1.85
N LEU A 199 12.41 -0.67 0.82
CA LEU A 199 13.77 -1.20 0.80
C LEU A 199 14.68 -0.17 0.14
N ALA A 200 15.44 0.55 0.96
CA ALA A 200 16.35 1.60 0.48
C ALA A 200 17.70 1.54 1.22
N PRO A 201 18.44 0.42 1.09
CA PRO A 201 19.75 0.29 1.69
C PRO A 201 20.79 1.16 1.00
N THR A 202 21.85 1.50 1.73
CA THR A 202 22.98 2.22 1.13
C THR A 202 23.84 1.26 0.31
N ILE A 203 23.72 1.35 -1.01
CA ILE A 203 24.43 0.47 -1.95
C ILE A 203 25.13 1.30 -3.02
N LEU A 204 26.34 0.90 -3.38
CA LEU A 204 27.09 1.53 -4.46
C LEU A 204 26.58 1.03 -5.81
N ARG A 205 26.19 1.95 -6.70
CA ARG A 205 25.96 1.61 -8.12
C ARG A 205 27.30 1.55 -8.84
N PRO A 206 27.74 0.37 -9.30
CA PRO A 206 29.04 0.25 -9.96
C PRO A 206 29.12 1.12 -11.22
N ASP A 207 28.03 1.21 -11.98
CA ASP A 207 27.98 1.86 -13.29
C ASP A 207 28.06 3.40 -13.21
N LEU A 208 27.50 3.99 -12.15
CA LEU A 208 27.32 5.44 -12.03
C LEU A 208 28.20 6.07 -10.93
N LYS A 209 28.97 5.25 -10.19
CA LYS A 209 29.74 5.66 -8.99
C LYS A 209 28.90 6.50 -8.01
N ASP A 210 27.62 6.19 -7.93
CA ASP A 210 26.65 6.92 -7.13
C ASP A 210 26.01 5.96 -6.12
N LEU A 211 25.59 6.49 -4.97
CA LEU A 211 25.02 5.71 -3.89
C LEU A 211 23.49 5.66 -4.03
N LEU A 212 22.93 4.47 -3.98
CA LEU A 212 21.52 4.28 -3.67
C LEU A 212 21.33 4.41 -2.17
N ASP A 213 20.22 5.02 -1.77
CA ASP A 213 19.78 5.19 -0.39
C ASP A 213 18.32 5.65 -0.38
N TYR A 214 17.79 5.96 0.80
CA TYR A 214 16.43 6.49 0.92
C TYR A 214 16.22 7.84 0.22
N SER A 215 17.25 8.69 0.13
CA SER A 215 17.14 10.01 -0.51
C SER A 215 16.94 9.86 -2.02
N THR A 216 17.76 9.02 -2.64
CA THR A 216 17.66 8.68 -4.06
C THR A 216 16.36 7.93 -4.36
N TRP A 217 15.93 7.01 -3.48
CA TRP A 217 14.61 6.38 -3.59
C TRP A 217 13.47 7.41 -3.53
N CYS A 218 13.54 8.37 -2.60
CA CYS A 218 12.56 9.46 -2.47
C CYS A 218 12.49 10.38 -3.68
N SER A 219 13.49 10.38 -4.56
CA SER A 219 13.49 11.19 -5.78
C SER A 219 12.70 10.55 -6.94
N ARG A 220 12.37 9.26 -6.87
CA ARG A 220 11.78 8.51 -7.99
C ARG A 220 10.27 8.69 -8.12
N GLY A 221 9.80 8.80 -9.36
CA GLY A 221 8.39 8.98 -9.72
C GLY A 221 7.49 7.86 -9.21
N TRP A 222 7.73 6.62 -9.64
CA TRP A 222 6.93 5.45 -9.23
C TRP A 222 6.94 5.23 -7.71
N CYS A 223 8.11 5.32 -7.07
CA CYS A 223 8.23 5.23 -5.62
C CYS A 223 7.41 6.31 -4.89
N ARG A 224 7.30 7.52 -5.45
CA ARG A 224 6.43 8.56 -4.91
C ARG A 224 4.95 8.30 -5.15
N VAL A 225 4.56 7.59 -6.21
CA VAL A 225 3.16 7.21 -6.49
C VAL A 225 2.67 6.17 -5.48
N GLU A 226 3.50 5.17 -5.18
CA GLU A 226 3.13 4.05 -4.31
C GLU A 226 2.84 4.51 -2.86
N ARG A 227 3.58 5.51 -2.36
CA ARG A 227 3.45 6.03 -1.00
C ARG A 227 2.04 6.57 -0.65
N PRO A 228 1.47 7.55 -1.37
CA PRO A 228 0.14 8.06 -1.08
C PRO A 228 -0.95 6.99 -1.30
N VAL A 229 -0.79 6.09 -2.27
CA VAL A 229 -1.77 4.99 -2.48
C VAL A 229 -1.89 4.14 -1.20
N MET A 230 -0.78 3.76 -0.58
CA MET A 230 -0.82 3.06 0.71
C MET A 230 -1.44 3.86 1.85
N HIS A 231 -1.15 5.16 1.94
CA HIS A 231 -1.60 5.98 3.07
C HIS A 231 -3.06 6.43 2.95
N ILE A 232 -3.57 6.50 1.71
CA ILE A 232 -4.95 6.88 1.40
C ILE A 232 -5.85 5.64 1.37
N ALA A 233 -5.31 4.46 1.04
CA ALA A 233 -6.00 3.19 1.20
C ALA A 233 -6.45 3.05 2.67
N PHE A 234 -7.76 3.06 2.88
CA PHE A 234 -8.34 3.06 4.21
C PHE A 234 -7.84 1.82 4.97
N ASN A 235 -7.27 2.08 6.17
CA ASN A 235 -7.18 1.15 7.30
C ASN A 235 -5.85 0.39 7.59
N LYS A 236 -4.64 0.80 7.18
CA LYS A 236 -3.48 -0.11 7.38
C LYS A 236 -2.17 0.48 7.89
N THR A 237 -1.44 -0.46 8.48
CA THR A 237 -0.22 -0.46 9.29
C THR A 237 0.87 0.55 8.89
N PRO A 238 1.70 1.02 9.83
CA PRO A 238 2.79 1.96 9.53
C PRO A 238 3.73 1.40 8.46
N VAL A 239 4.21 2.25 7.56
CA VAL A 239 5.21 1.87 6.54
C VAL A 239 6.51 1.47 7.22
N ILE A 240 7.10 0.36 6.80
CA ILE A 240 8.37 -0.13 7.33
C ILE A 240 9.50 0.35 6.40
N LEU A 241 10.49 1.07 6.92
CA LEU A 241 11.67 1.49 6.19
C LEU A 241 12.86 0.62 6.57
N VAL A 242 13.47 -0.03 5.59
CA VAL A 242 14.70 -0.83 5.72
C VAL A 242 15.84 -0.08 5.05
N ARG A 243 16.82 0.38 5.84
CA ARG A 243 18.06 1.02 5.34
C ARG A 243 19.29 0.14 5.54
N ALA A 244 19.21 -0.81 6.46
CA ALA A 244 20.21 -1.85 6.72
C ALA A 244 19.52 -2.98 7.49
N SER A 245 20.20 -4.13 7.62
CA SER A 245 19.66 -5.30 8.34
C SER A 245 19.28 -5.02 9.80
N HIS A 246 19.93 -4.07 10.44
CA HIS A 246 19.62 -3.64 11.82
C HIS A 246 19.00 -2.24 11.90
N GLN A 247 18.85 -1.55 10.76
CA GLN A 247 18.27 -0.22 10.68
C GLN A 247 16.89 -0.30 10.00
N VAL A 248 15.92 -0.80 10.77
CA VAL A 248 14.53 -0.91 10.37
C VAL A 248 13.66 -0.02 11.25
N SER A 249 12.82 0.82 10.66
CA SER A 249 12.00 1.78 11.40
C SER A 249 10.59 1.90 10.84
N LEU A 250 9.64 2.28 11.70
CA LEU A 250 8.29 2.62 11.25
C LEU A 250 8.22 4.09 10.86
N MET A 251 7.81 4.33 9.62
CA MET A 251 7.65 5.66 9.05
C MET A 251 6.28 6.24 9.40
N PRO A 252 6.23 7.54 9.70
CA PRO A 252 4.98 8.22 9.92
C PRO A 252 4.18 8.41 8.64
N GLY A 253 2.86 8.40 8.82
CA GLY A 253 1.89 8.39 7.75
C GLY A 253 1.86 9.64 6.84
N PHE A 254 2.59 10.70 7.17
CA PHE A 254 2.52 12.00 6.50
C PHE A 254 3.80 12.35 5.72
N ASP A 255 4.83 11.50 5.74
CA ASP A 255 6.10 11.79 5.05
C ASP A 255 5.93 11.91 3.52
N TYR A 256 4.80 11.45 2.96
CA TYR A 256 4.47 11.61 1.54
C TYR A 256 4.12 13.05 1.14
N PHE A 257 3.67 13.92 2.07
CA PHE A 257 3.35 15.33 1.73
C PHE A 257 4.56 16.11 1.24
N GLN A 258 5.77 15.68 1.61
CA GLN A 258 7.02 16.34 1.23
C GLN A 258 7.49 15.94 -0.18
N ASN A 259 6.96 14.86 -0.75
CA ASN A 259 7.46 14.27 -2.00
C ASN A 259 6.30 13.93 -2.96
N PRO A 260 5.63 14.92 -3.56
CA PRO A 260 4.47 14.66 -4.42
C PRO A 260 4.87 13.87 -5.68
N PRO A 261 4.02 12.91 -6.14
CA PRO A 261 4.30 12.05 -7.30
C PRO A 261 4.72 12.80 -8.56
N GLY A 262 4.06 13.93 -8.86
CA GLY A 262 4.32 14.73 -10.06
C GLY A 262 5.69 15.40 -10.12
N LEU A 263 6.44 15.45 -9.01
CA LEU A 263 7.79 15.99 -8.95
C LEU A 263 8.89 14.91 -8.99
N GLY A 264 8.52 13.64 -9.18
CA GLY A 264 9.49 12.54 -9.20
C GLY A 264 10.14 12.30 -10.56
N SER A 265 11.31 11.67 -10.54
CA SER A 265 12.04 11.22 -11.72
C SER A 265 11.55 9.86 -12.18
N PHE A 266 10.95 9.78 -13.37
CA PHE A 266 10.47 8.52 -13.96
C PHE A 266 11.53 7.97 -14.93
N SER A 267 11.67 6.64 -14.96
CA SER A 267 12.57 5.98 -15.91
C SER A 267 12.08 6.15 -17.36
N MET A 268 10.77 6.19 -17.57
CA MET A 268 10.14 6.54 -18.84
C MET A 268 9.32 7.82 -18.67
N GLU A 269 9.60 8.84 -19.47
CA GLU A 269 8.92 10.13 -19.37
C GLU A 269 7.42 10.02 -19.67
N SER A 270 7.02 9.05 -20.50
CA SER A 270 5.62 8.73 -20.79
C SER A 270 4.82 8.35 -19.55
N ASP A 271 5.47 7.78 -18.52
CA ASP A 271 4.81 7.35 -17.29
C ASP A 271 4.30 8.53 -16.47
N LYS A 272 4.87 9.74 -16.64
CA LYS A 272 4.35 10.96 -16.00
C LYS A 272 2.91 11.26 -16.39
N GLY A 273 2.48 10.85 -17.58
CA GLY A 273 1.11 11.00 -18.05
C GLY A 273 0.10 10.11 -17.31
N LEU A 274 0.56 9.02 -16.69
CA LEU A 274 -0.26 8.09 -15.91
C LEU A 274 -0.50 8.56 -14.47
N VAL A 275 0.23 9.59 -14.03
CA VAL A 275 0.31 10.03 -12.63
C VAL A 275 -0.34 11.41 -12.40
N ARG A 276 -0.87 12.04 -13.47
CA ARG A 276 -1.54 13.36 -13.41
C ARG A 276 -3.04 13.26 -13.14
#